data_AF-A0A0P7BZG3-F1
#
_entry.id   AF-A0A0P7BZG3-F1
#
_cell.length_a   1.000
_cell.length_b   1.000
_cell.length_c   1.000
_cell.angle_alpha   90.00
_cell.angle_beta   90.00
_cell.angle_gamma   90.00
#
_symmetry.space_group_name_H-M   'P 1'
#
loop_
_entity.id
_entity.type
_entity.pdbx_description
1 polymer ?
#
loop_
_entity_poly.entity_id
_entity_poly.type
_entity_poly.pdbx_seq_one_letter_code
_entity_poly.pdbx_strand_id
1 'polypeptide(L)'
;MDKALKEITVPFLREKGFKGSLTHFRQQQTDGINLLTFQHSLCDNKFVVETANCPSNGIMTHWGKEIPKNRFTGNDQAKRLRLGSEKNDTDNWFEYDKKQLFTDIYQKRAKEIIDLQDEAENWWTKDPFEQ
;
A
#
# COMPACT_ATOMS: atom_id res chain seq x y z
N MET A 1 -6.28 16.04 0.24
CA MET A 1 -5.77 14.70 0.57
C MET A 1 -4.25 14.60 0.38
N ASP A 2 -3.74 14.69 -0.85
CA ASP A 2 -2.31 14.45 -1.17
C ASP A 2 -1.31 15.25 -0.37
N LYS A 3 -1.63 16.52 -0.04
CA LYS A 3 -0.80 17.35 0.83
C LYS A 3 -0.60 16.68 2.21
N ALA A 4 -1.68 16.24 2.86
CA ALA A 4 -1.59 15.58 4.16
C ALA A 4 -0.85 14.24 4.07
N LEU A 5 -1.07 13.46 3.01
CA LEU A 5 -0.28 12.23 2.78
C LEU A 5 1.21 12.54 2.64
N LYS A 6 1.58 13.58 1.89
CA LYS A 6 2.97 14.01 1.71
C LYS A 6 3.60 14.54 2.99
N GLU A 7 2.85 15.24 3.82
CA GLU A 7 3.36 15.89 5.04
C GLU A 7 3.41 14.94 6.24
N ILE A 8 2.56 13.92 6.29
CA ILE A 8 2.45 13.00 7.44
C ILE A 8 2.91 11.59 7.08
N THR A 9 2.29 10.97 6.08
CA THR A 9 2.53 9.56 5.76
C THR A 9 3.88 9.36 5.08
N VAL A 10 4.33 10.25 4.20
CA VAL A 10 5.62 10.10 3.51
C VAL A 10 6.82 10.12 4.45
N PRO A 11 6.95 11.07 5.41
CA PRO A 11 8.02 11.03 6.40
C PRO A 11 8.03 9.72 7.21
N PHE A 12 6.86 9.26 7.67
CA PHE A 12 6.75 7.98 8.38
C PHE A 12 7.23 6.79 7.52
N LEU A 13 6.80 6.70 6.26
CA LEU A 13 7.25 5.66 5.35
C LEU A 13 8.77 5.72 5.11
N ARG A 14 9.36 6.92 5.06
CA ARG A 14 10.81 7.10 4.93
C ARG A 14 11.57 6.59 6.15
N GLU A 15 11.08 6.87 7.35
CA GLU A 15 11.65 6.35 8.60
C GLU A 15 11.61 4.82 8.64
N LYS A 16 10.54 4.21 8.08
CA LYS A 16 10.43 2.76 7.88
C LYS A 16 11.27 2.22 6.71
N GLY A 17 12.03 3.06 6.01
CA GLY A 17 12.94 2.63 4.94
C GLY A 17 12.29 2.48 3.55
N PHE A 18 11.03 2.92 3.37
CA PHE A 18 10.41 2.96 2.05
C PHE A 18 11.01 4.06 1.16
N LYS A 19 11.29 3.71 -0.09
CA LYS A 19 11.67 4.59 -1.19
C LYS A 19 10.49 4.80 -2.15
N GLY A 20 10.60 5.74 -3.09
CA GLY A 20 9.54 6.08 -4.04
C GLY A 20 8.69 7.28 -3.61
N SER A 21 7.64 7.61 -4.33
CA SER A 21 6.74 8.75 -4.03
C SER A 21 5.31 8.31 -4.24
N LEU A 22 4.33 9.07 -3.75
CA LEU A 22 2.94 8.85 -4.14
C LEU A 22 2.86 8.74 -5.68
N THR A 23 2.19 7.74 -6.23
CA THR A 23 1.33 6.74 -5.57
C THR A 23 2.02 5.44 -5.11
N HIS A 24 3.31 5.26 -5.36
CA HIS A 24 4.00 3.97 -5.19
C HIS A 24 5.24 4.05 -4.30
N PHE A 25 5.22 3.25 -3.23
CA PHE A 25 6.34 3.08 -2.30
C PHE A 25 6.87 1.65 -2.33
N ARG A 26 8.18 1.52 -2.11
CA ARG A 26 8.91 0.26 -2.15
C ARG A 26 9.92 0.20 -1.01
N GLN A 27 9.95 -0.90 -0.28
CA GLN A 27 10.98 -1.16 0.73
C GLN A 27 11.72 -2.43 0.34
N GLN A 28 13.04 -2.30 0.15
CA GLN A 28 13.90 -3.41 -0.19
C GLN A 28 14.13 -4.29 1.05
N GLN A 29 13.83 -5.58 0.95
CA GLN A 29 14.13 -6.57 1.97
C GLN A 29 15.25 -7.51 1.48
N THR A 30 15.81 -8.31 2.38
CA THR A 30 16.77 -9.37 2.01
C THR A 30 16.11 -10.37 1.04
N ASP A 31 14.88 -10.77 1.35
CA ASP A 31 14.18 -11.86 0.65
C ASP A 31 13.10 -11.38 -0.32
N GLY A 32 13.03 -10.07 -0.60
CA GLY A 32 11.97 -9.53 -1.45
C GLY A 32 11.89 -8.02 -1.56
N ILE A 33 10.72 -7.54 -1.99
CA ILE A 33 10.33 -6.13 -1.94
C ILE A 33 8.92 -6.04 -1.38
N ASN A 34 8.78 -5.24 -0.33
CA ASN A 34 7.49 -4.81 0.18
C ASN A 34 7.00 -3.63 -0.67
N LEU A 35 5.77 -3.70 -1.15
CA LEU A 35 5.11 -2.64 -1.91
C LEU A 35 3.97 -2.04 -1.10
N LEU A 36 3.81 -0.73 -1.24
CA LEU A 36 2.65 0.00 -0.74
C LEU A 36 2.18 0.98 -1.81
N THR A 37 0.93 0.87 -2.23
CA THR A 37 0.35 1.62 -3.35
C THR A 37 -0.92 2.35 -2.93
N PHE A 38 -0.97 3.64 -3.23
CA PHE A 38 -2.14 4.48 -3.04
C PHE A 38 -2.92 4.56 -4.35
N GLN A 39 -4.16 4.09 -4.37
CA GLN A 39 -5.03 4.19 -5.54
C GLN A 39 -6.23 5.06 -5.24
N HIS A 40 -6.38 6.16 -5.98
CA HIS A 40 -7.53 7.04 -5.88
C HIS A 40 -8.70 6.54 -6.72
N SER A 41 -9.93 6.75 -6.25
CA SER A 41 -11.12 6.54 -7.07
C SER A 41 -11.16 7.58 -8.20
N LEU A 42 -11.65 7.16 -9.38
CA LEU A 42 -11.85 8.07 -10.52
C LEU A 42 -13.13 8.90 -10.39
N CYS A 43 -14.07 8.46 -9.56
CA CYS A 43 -15.43 9.02 -9.49
C CYS A 43 -15.77 9.61 -8.12
N ASP A 44 -15.02 9.26 -7.06
CA ASP A 44 -15.35 9.58 -5.68
C ASP A 44 -14.16 10.18 -4.94
N ASN A 45 -14.44 10.92 -3.86
CA ASN A 45 -13.45 11.47 -2.95
C ASN A 45 -12.98 10.41 -1.93
N LYS A 46 -12.37 9.35 -2.44
CA LYS A 46 -11.84 8.22 -1.65
C LYS A 46 -10.61 7.59 -2.31
N PHE A 47 -9.84 6.88 -1.52
CA PHE A 47 -8.68 6.11 -2.00
C PHE A 47 -8.56 4.79 -1.23
N VAL A 48 -7.81 3.83 -1.78
CA VAL A 48 -7.36 2.62 -1.09
C VAL A 48 -5.85 2.65 -0.91
N VAL A 49 -5.37 1.93 0.10
CA VAL A 49 -3.95 1.62 0.26
C VAL A 49 -3.78 0.12 0.12
N GLU A 50 -3.08 -0.30 -0.92
CA GLU A 50 -2.80 -1.70 -1.20
C GLU A 50 -1.38 -2.05 -0.81
N THR A 51 -1.21 -3.17 -0.11
CA THR A 51 0.08 -3.76 0.20
C THR A 51 0.27 -5.07 -0.57
N ALA A 52 1.49 -5.29 -1.06
CA ALA A 52 1.88 -6.49 -1.79
C ALA A 52 3.33 -6.87 -1.44
N ASN A 53 3.69 -8.13 -1.68
CA ASN A 53 5.07 -8.61 -1.53
C ASN A 53 5.57 -9.18 -2.86
N CYS A 54 6.82 -8.88 -3.20
CA CYS A 54 7.55 -9.48 -4.31
C CYS A 54 8.64 -10.39 -3.76
N PRO A 55 8.68 -11.69 -4.13
CA PRO A 55 9.80 -12.55 -3.77
C PRO A 55 11.12 -12.09 -4.41
N SER A 56 12.24 -12.47 -3.81
CA SER A 56 13.60 -12.07 -4.22
C SER A 56 13.93 -12.34 -5.70
N ASN A 57 13.35 -13.39 -6.28
CA ASN A 57 13.55 -13.81 -7.66
C ASN A 57 12.60 -13.14 -8.67
N GLY A 58 11.69 -12.26 -8.21
CA GLY A 58 10.59 -11.79 -9.05
C GLY A 58 9.52 -12.86 -9.25
N ILE A 59 8.60 -12.63 -10.19
CA ILE A 59 7.48 -13.55 -10.46
C ILE A 59 7.44 -14.01 -11.91
N MET A 60 6.91 -15.21 -12.12
CA MET A 60 6.42 -15.65 -13.41
C MET A 60 4.92 -15.43 -13.45
N THR A 61 4.45 -14.63 -14.40
CA THR A 61 3.00 -14.41 -14.62
C THR A 61 2.35 -15.67 -15.22
N HIS A 62 1.03 -15.80 -15.09
CA HIS A 62 0.31 -16.97 -15.62
C HIS A 62 0.38 -17.11 -17.16
N TRP A 63 0.77 -16.04 -17.87
CA TRP A 63 0.99 -16.03 -19.32
C TRP A 63 2.48 -16.17 -19.71
N GLY A 64 3.34 -16.59 -18.79
CA GLY A 64 4.75 -16.94 -19.07
C GLY A 64 5.70 -15.75 -19.17
N LYS A 65 5.29 -14.55 -18.75
CA LYS A 65 6.19 -13.38 -18.67
C LYS A 65 6.88 -13.35 -17.32
N GLU A 66 8.21 -13.32 -17.35
CA GLU A 66 9.05 -13.05 -16.18
C GLU A 66 9.05 -11.56 -15.84
N ILE A 67 8.79 -11.24 -14.57
CA ILE A 67 8.84 -9.88 -14.04
C ILE A 67 9.91 -9.84 -12.97
N PRO A 68 11.07 -9.22 -13.25
CA PRO A 68 12.14 -9.16 -12.26
C PRO A 68 11.74 -8.25 -11.10
N LYS A 69 12.28 -8.55 -9.92
CA LYS A 69 12.03 -7.85 -8.65
C LYS A 69 12.05 -6.32 -8.78
N ASN A 70 13.00 -5.78 -9.54
CA ASN A 70 13.17 -4.34 -9.73
C ASN A 70 12.09 -3.67 -10.61
N ARG A 71 11.36 -4.43 -11.44
CA ARG A 71 10.25 -3.94 -12.29
C ARG A 71 8.88 -4.28 -11.73
N PHE A 72 8.80 -5.17 -10.75
CA PHE A 72 7.54 -5.65 -10.15
C PHE A 72 6.72 -4.52 -9.56
N THR A 73 5.44 -4.40 -9.90
CA THR A 73 4.49 -3.42 -9.35
C THR A 73 3.39 -4.12 -8.58
N GLY A 74 2.59 -3.36 -7.81
CA GLY A 74 1.43 -3.94 -7.13
C GLY A 74 0.48 -4.63 -8.12
N ASN A 75 0.32 -4.06 -9.31
CA ASN A 75 -0.55 -4.61 -10.36
C ASN A 75 -0.10 -5.98 -10.88
N ASP A 76 1.19 -6.30 -10.77
CA ASP A 76 1.74 -7.58 -11.20
C ASP A 76 1.44 -8.70 -10.18
N GLN A 77 1.15 -8.33 -8.92
CA GLN A 77 0.80 -9.29 -7.88
C GLN A 77 -0.70 -9.58 -7.90
N ALA A 78 -1.07 -10.86 -8.01
CA ALA A 78 -2.47 -11.27 -7.94
C ALA A 78 -3.05 -11.07 -6.53
N LYS A 79 -2.25 -11.37 -5.49
CA LYS A 79 -2.65 -11.32 -4.07
C LYS A 79 -2.23 -10.00 -3.43
N ARG A 80 -3.19 -9.14 -3.13
CA ARG A 80 -2.97 -7.85 -2.46
C ARG A 80 -3.90 -7.71 -1.28
N LEU A 81 -3.42 -7.08 -0.22
CA LEU A 81 -4.26 -6.69 0.90
C LEU A 81 -4.55 -5.20 0.82
N ARG A 82 -5.83 -4.82 0.95
CA ARG A 82 -6.21 -3.42 1.19
C ARG A 82 -6.13 -3.18 2.69
N LEU A 83 -5.29 -2.24 3.13
CA LEU A 83 -5.11 -1.99 4.56
C LEU A 83 -6.43 -1.59 5.20
N GLY A 84 -6.73 -2.12 6.39
CA GLY A 84 -7.97 -1.95 7.13
C GLY A 84 -9.13 -2.79 6.60
N SER A 85 -8.88 -3.74 5.70
CA SER A 85 -9.90 -4.68 5.25
C SER A 85 -10.02 -5.86 6.22
N GLU A 86 -11.22 -6.43 6.35
CA GLU A 86 -11.47 -7.53 7.31
C GLU A 86 -10.77 -8.83 6.91
N LYS A 87 -10.53 -9.03 5.61
CA LYS A 87 -9.89 -10.20 5.02
C LYS A 87 -9.27 -9.88 3.67
N ASN A 88 -8.39 -10.75 3.18
CA ASN A 88 -7.86 -10.67 1.82
C ASN A 88 -9.01 -10.58 0.80
N ASP A 89 -8.80 -9.79 -0.26
CA ASP A 89 -9.79 -9.51 -1.30
C ASP A 89 -11.09 -8.83 -0.82
N THR A 90 -11.08 -8.18 0.34
CA THR A 90 -12.15 -7.23 0.73
C THR A 90 -11.72 -5.78 0.58
N ASP A 91 -12.73 -4.92 0.45
CA ASP A 91 -12.54 -3.50 0.21
C ASP A 91 -12.46 -2.72 1.52
N ASN A 92 -11.48 -1.83 1.60
CA ASN A 92 -11.48 -0.74 2.56
C ASN A 92 -11.12 0.57 1.87
N TRP A 93 -12.10 1.47 1.78
CA TRP A 93 -11.97 2.77 1.14
C TRP A 93 -11.86 3.89 2.18
N PHE A 94 -10.78 4.65 2.10
CA PHE A 94 -10.58 5.85 2.91
C PHE A 94 -11.32 7.03 2.26
N GLU A 95 -12.57 7.25 2.67
CA GLU A 95 -13.36 8.40 2.25
C GLU A 95 -12.83 9.71 2.89
N TYR A 96 -12.79 10.79 2.10
CA TYR A 96 -12.37 12.12 2.57
C TYR A 96 -13.29 13.26 2.12
N ASP A 97 -14.52 12.94 1.67
CA ASP A 97 -15.50 13.93 1.21
C ASP A 97 -16.23 14.66 2.35
N LYS A 98 -16.39 14.00 3.49
CA LYS A 98 -17.21 14.50 4.59
C LYS A 98 -16.45 15.61 5.32
N LYS A 99 -16.85 16.86 5.09
CA LYS A 99 -16.44 18.01 5.92
C LYS A 99 -16.93 17.77 7.36
N GLN A 100 -16.02 17.33 8.22
CA GLN A 100 -16.29 17.25 9.64
C GLN A 100 -15.97 18.60 10.26
N LEU A 101 -16.95 19.21 10.93
CA LEU A 101 -16.70 20.39 11.75
C LEU A 101 -15.61 20.02 12.78
N PHE A 102 -14.56 20.84 12.86
CA PHE A 102 -13.44 20.73 13.81
C PHE A 102 -12.42 19.60 13.59
N THR A 103 -12.53 18.78 12.54
CA THR A 103 -11.54 17.72 12.26
C THR A 103 -10.93 17.87 10.87
N ASP A 104 -9.60 17.93 10.80
CA ASP A 104 -8.88 17.81 9.51
C ASP A 104 -8.94 16.35 9.04
N ILE A 105 -9.93 16.06 8.19
CA ILE A 105 -10.17 14.72 7.66
C ILE A 105 -8.94 14.18 6.93
N TYR A 106 -8.15 15.02 6.27
CA TYR A 106 -6.97 14.56 5.52
C TYR A 106 -5.86 14.10 6.47
N GLN A 107 -5.62 14.84 7.55
CA GLN A 107 -4.68 14.40 8.58
C GLN A 107 -5.16 13.13 9.29
N LYS A 108 -6.47 13.03 9.55
CA LYS A 108 -7.07 11.82 10.13
C LYS A 108 -6.80 10.60 9.25
N ARG A 109 -7.11 10.67 7.96
CA ARG A 109 -6.83 9.58 7.02
C ARG A 109 -5.33 9.24 6.96
N ALA A 110 -4.45 10.24 7.00
CA ALA A 110 -3.01 10.02 7.02
C ALA A 110 -2.53 9.26 8.27
N LYS A 111 -3.12 9.55 9.44
CA LYS A 111 -2.83 8.84 10.70
C LYS A 111 -3.39 7.43 10.71
N GLU A 112 -4.61 7.22 10.22
CA GLU A 112 -5.20 5.89 10.11
C GLU A 112 -4.32 4.93 9.29
N ILE A 113 -3.66 5.41 8.23
CA ILE A 113 -2.70 4.59 7.47
C ILE A 113 -1.49 4.19 8.32
N ILE A 114 -1.01 5.09 9.17
CA ILE A 114 0.11 4.82 10.09
C ILE A 114 -0.32 3.80 11.14
N ASP A 115 -1.54 3.91 11.67
CA ASP A 115 -2.10 2.99 12.66
C ASP A 115 -2.27 1.57 12.11
N LEU A 116 -2.42 1.43 10.77
CA LEU A 116 -2.52 0.15 10.07
C LEU A 116 -1.15 -0.42 9.64
N GLN A 117 -0.03 0.16 10.11
CA GLN A 117 1.31 -0.31 9.78
C GLN A 117 1.53 -1.77 10.20
N ASP A 118 1.07 -2.16 11.39
CA ASP A 118 1.25 -3.53 11.89
C ASP A 118 0.53 -4.56 11.01
N GLU A 119 -0.60 -4.17 10.40
CA GLU A 119 -1.31 -5.01 9.43
C GLU A 119 -0.47 -5.21 8.17
N ALA A 120 0.16 -4.14 7.66
CA ALA A 120 1.07 -4.22 6.53
C ALA A 120 2.30 -5.08 6.84
N GLU A 121 2.89 -4.93 8.02
CA GLU A 121 4.03 -5.73 8.47
C GLU A 121 3.67 -7.22 8.58
N ASN A 122 2.51 -7.55 9.17
CA ASN A 122 1.99 -8.91 9.23
C ASN A 122 1.66 -9.51 7.87
N TRP A 123 1.30 -8.68 6.88
CA TRP A 123 1.12 -9.16 5.51
C TRP A 123 2.45 -9.60 4.90
N TRP A 124 3.49 -8.79 5.06
CA TRP A 124 4.81 -9.04 4.46
C TRP A 124 5.58 -10.21 5.06
N THR A 125 5.26 -10.63 6.29
CA THR A 125 5.86 -11.82 6.91
C THR A 125 5.31 -13.14 6.34
N LYS A 126 4.14 -13.11 5.68
CA LYS A 126 3.57 -14.28 4.99
C LYS A 126 4.30 -14.55 3.69
N ASP A 127 4.45 -15.83 3.35
CA ASP A 127 5.01 -16.23 2.06
C ASP A 127 4.16 -15.64 0.91
N PRO A 128 4.75 -14.85 -0.02
CA PRO A 128 4.03 -14.29 -1.17
C PRO A 128 3.26 -15.31 -2.01
N PHE A 129 3.68 -16.58 -2.01
CA PHE A 129 3.02 -17.67 -2.72
C PHE A 129 1.81 -18.23 -1.94
N GLU A 130 1.82 -18.15 -0.61
CA GLU A 130 0.77 -18.69 0.29
C GLU A 130 -0.28 -17.65 0.72
N GLN A 131 -0.10 -16.38 0.36
CA GLN A 131 -0.97 -15.25 0.71
C GLN A 131 -2.44 -15.36 0.27
#